data_AF-A0A382IR14-F1
#
_entry.id   AF-A0A382IR14-F1
#
_cell.length_a   1.000
_cell.length_b   1.000
_cell.length_c   1.000
_cell.angle_alpha   90.00
_cell.angle_beta   90.00
_cell.angle_gamma   90.00
#
_symmetry.space_group_name_H-M   'P 1'
#
loop_
_entity.id
_entity.type
_entity.pdbx_description
1 polymer ?
#
loop_
_entity_poly.entity_id
_entity_poly.type
_entity_poly.pdbx_seq_one_letter_code
_entity_poly.pdbx_strand_id
1 'polypeptide(L)' 'MDLSAQEIADKLTELGLEANFTSKAKSFEGVVLGRVLECNPHPDADKLSVCQVDVGDDENYGIVCG' A
#
# COMPACT_ATOMS: atom_id res chain seq x y z
N MET A 1 16.53 -19.90 -5.76
CA MET A 1 17.41 -18.77 -6.11
C MET A 1 16.83 -17.59 -5.37
N ASP A 2 17.31 -17.35 -4.15
CA ASP A 2 16.88 -16.21 -3.34
C ASP A 2 18.05 -15.26 -3.29
N LEU A 3 18.00 -14.24 -4.14
CA LEU A 3 18.90 -13.09 -4.09
C LEU A 3 18.00 -11.86 -4.06
N SER A 4 18.33 -10.91 -3.19
CA SER A 4 17.69 -9.60 -3.19
C SER A 4 17.96 -8.84 -4.49
N ALA A 5 17.10 -7.87 -4.81
CA ALA A 5 17.29 -7.02 -5.98
C ALA A 5 18.64 -6.26 -5.97
N GLN A 6 19.15 -5.96 -4.78
CA GLN A 6 20.48 -5.37 -4.59
C GLN A 6 21.58 -6.37 -4.99
N GLU A 7 21.54 -7.59 -4.45
CA GLU A 7 22.52 -8.64 -4.79
C GLU A 7 22.53 -8.99 -6.28
N ILE A 8 21.38 -8.91 -6.94
CA ILE A 8 21.29 -9.09 -8.40
C ILE A 8 22.00 -7.93 -9.13
N ALA A 9 21.79 -6.68 -8.72
CA ALA A 9 22.45 -5.52 -9.32
C ALA A 9 23.98 -5.56 -9.13
N ASP A 10 24.45 -5.96 -7.94
CA ASP A 10 25.86 -6.15 -7.66
C ASP A 10 26.48 -7.22 -8.58
N LYS A 11 25.83 -8.38 -8.73
CA LYS A 11 26.29 -9.45 -9.63
C LYS A 11 26.32 -9.06 -11.09
N LEU A 12 25.33 -8.28 -11.55
CA LEU A 12 25.33 -7.77 -12.91
C LEU A 12 26.53 -6.83 -13.13
N THR A 13 26.84 -6.00 -12.14
CA THR A 13 28.00 -5.10 -12.18
C THR A 13 29.32 -5.88 -12.20
N GLU A 14 29.44 -6.96 -11.41
CA GLU A 14 30.59 -7.88 -11.45
C GLU A 14 30.79 -8.54 -12.83
N LEU A 15 29.70 -8.80 -13.55
CA LEU A 15 29.70 -9.34 -14.91
C LEU A 15 29.95 -8.27 -15.99
N GLY A 16 30.17 -7.00 -15.59
CA GLY A 16 30.41 -5.88 -16.50
C GLY A 16 29.14 -5.22 -17.04
N LEU A 17 27.96 -5.56 -16.52
CA LEU A 17 26.71 -4.86 -16.81
C LEU A 17 26.42 -3.86 -15.69
N GLU A 18 26.72 -2.58 -15.92
CA GLU A 18 26.40 -1.52 -14.96
C GLU A 18 24.92 -1.55 -14.59
N ALA A 19 24.63 -1.90 -13.34
CA ALA A 19 23.29 -2.00 -12.78
C ALA A 19 23.25 -1.39 -11.38
N ASN A 20 22.17 -0.69 -11.06
CA ASN A 20 21.94 -0.12 -9.75
C ASN A 20 20.50 -0.38 -9.30
N PHE A 21 20.31 -0.65 -8.01
CA PHE A 21 19.01 -0.84 -7.41
C PHE A 21 18.69 0.30 -6.43
N THR A 22 17.45 0.77 -6.46
CA THR A 22 16.94 1.69 -5.44
C THR A 22 15.46 1.38 -5.19
N SER A 23 15.11 1.19 -3.92
CA SER A 23 13.72 1.03 -3.52
C SER A 23 13.08 2.40 -3.31
N LYS A 24 12.03 2.70 -4.07
CA LYS A 24 11.16 3.87 -3.82
C LYS A 24 10.04 3.59 -2.82
N ALA A 25 9.89 2.34 -2.40
CA ALA A 25 8.89 1.96 -1.41
C ALA A 25 9.22 2.64 -0.08
N LYS A 26 8.28 3.45 0.42
CA LYS A 26 8.32 3.86 1.82
C LYS A 26 7.92 2.66 2.67
N SER A 27 8.60 2.48 3.79
CA SER A 27 8.12 1.60 4.84
C SER A 27 6.87 2.25 5.44
N PHE A 28 5.76 1.51 5.44
CA PHE A 28 4.55 1.90 6.14
C PHE A 28 4.33 0.93 7.29
N GLU A 29 4.07 1.44 8.48
CA GLU A 29 3.69 0.64 9.64
C GLU A 29 2.18 0.77 9.85
N GLY A 30 1.51 -0.36 10.15
CA GLY A 30 0.07 -0.37 10.44
C GLY A 30 -0.85 -0.19 9.22
N VAL A 31 -0.34 -0.35 7.99
CA VAL A 31 -1.19 -0.33 6.78
C VAL A 31 -1.68 -1.74 6.48
N VAL A 32 -3.01 -1.89 6.44
CA VAL A 32 -3.70 -3.14 6.17
C VAL A 32 -4.63 -3.01 4.96
N LEU A 33 -4.98 -4.14 4.35
CA LEU A 33 -5.93 -4.18 3.24
C LEU A 33 -7.35 -4.20 3.82
N GLY A 34 -8.17 -3.21 3.44
CA GLY A 34 -9.58 -3.15 3.80
C GLY A 34 -10.50 -3.34 2.59
N ARG A 35 -11.67 -3.94 2.81
CA ARG A 35 -12.77 -4.06 1.85
C ARG A 35 -13.86 -3.06 2.18
N VAL A 36 -14.21 -2.22 1.22
CA VAL A 36 -15.37 -1.32 1.34
C VAL A 36 -16.65 -2.15 1.23
N LEU A 37 -17.49 -2.09 2.26
CA LEU A 37 -18.80 -2.74 2.31
C LEU A 37 -19.90 -1.81 1.79
N GLU A 38 -19.87 -0.55 2.21
CA GLU A 38 -20.85 0.47 1.83
C GLU A 38 -20.18 1.84 1.71
N CYS A 39 -20.69 2.71 0.83
CA CYS A 39 -20.20 4.07 0.62
C CYS A 39 -21.39 4.99 0.32
N ASN A 40 -21.64 5.96 1.21
CA ASN A 40 -22.76 6.91 1.12
C ASN A 40 -22.24 8.36 1.11
N PRO A 41 -22.98 9.32 0.53
CA PRO A 41 -22.61 10.73 0.60
C PRO A 41 -22.61 11.24 2.04
N HIS A 42 -21.66 12.12 2.37
CA HIS A 42 -21.59 12.73 3.70
C HIS A 42 -22.76 13.72 3.90
N PRO A 43 -23.50 13.63 5.02
CA PRO A 43 -24.68 14.47 5.25
C PRO A 43 -24.37 15.97 5.25
N ASP A 44 -23.20 16.35 5.78
CA ASP A 44 -22.79 17.75 5.92
C ASP A 44 -21.69 18.21 4.94
N ALA A 45 -21.30 17.39 3.94
CA ALA A 45 -20.21 17.74 3.04
C ALA A 45 -20.39 17.18 1.62
N ASP A 46 -20.62 18.06 0.64
CA ASP A 46 -20.93 17.70 -0.75
C ASP A 46 -19.86 16.88 -1.48
N LYS A 47 -18.60 16.91 -1.03
CA LYS A 47 -17.47 16.22 -1.68
C LYS A 47 -16.95 15.00 -0.92
N LEU A 48 -17.47 14.73 0.28
CA LEU A 48 -17.00 13.65 1.11
C LEU A 48 -17.98 12.48 1.08
N SER A 49 -17.46 11.28 1.28
CA SER A 49 -18.24 10.05 1.45
C SER A 49 -17.96 9.43 2.82
N VAL A 50 -18.98 8.80 3.40
CA VAL A 50 -18.86 7.97 4.60
C VAL A 50 -18.88 6.51 4.16
N CYS A 51 -17.78 5.81 4.38
CA CYS A 51 -17.57 4.43 3.99
C CYS A 51 -17.58 3.51 5.21
N GLN A 52 -18.23 2.36 5.10
CA GLN A 52 -18.06 1.24 6.03
C GLN A 52 -17.03 0.27 5.45
N VAL A 53 -15.95 0.00 6.19
CA VAL A 53 -14.80 -0.77 5.72
C VAL A 53 -14.48 -1.89 6.69
N ASP A 54 -14.43 -3.11 6.16
CA ASP A 54 -13.97 -4.32 6.86
C ASP A 54 -12.46 -4.48 6.63
N VAL A 55 -11.69 -4.65 7.69
CA VAL A 55 -10.23 -4.88 7.61
C VAL A 55 -9.83 -6.28 8.11
N GLY A 56 -10.80 -7.16 8.35
CA GLY A 56 -10.59 -8.52 8.85
C GLY A 56 -10.51 -8.64 10.38
N ASP A 57 -10.89 -7.58 11.10
CA ASP A 57 -11.07 -7.57 12.55
C ASP A 57 -12.53 -7.90 12.92
N ASP A 58 -12.85 -8.01 14.22
CA ASP A 58 -14.21 -8.30 14.71
C ASP A 58 -15.23 -7.18 14.40
N GLU A 59 -14.77 -5.95 14.13
CA GLU A 59 -15.63 -4.78 13.90
C GLU A 59 -15.31 -4.07 12.58
N ASN A 60 -16.35 -3.49 11.97
CA ASN A 60 -16.21 -2.65 10.78
C ASN A 60 -15.89 -1.20 11.17
N TYR A 61 -15.11 -0.52 10.33
CA TYR A 61 -14.70 0.86 10.55
C TYR A 61 -15.48 1.83 9.67
N GLY A 62 -15.97 2.92 10.28
CA GLY A 62 -16.49 4.08 9.57
C GLY A 62 -15.35 5.02 9.15
N ILE A 63 -15.14 5.20 7.85
CA ILE A 63 -14.07 6.03 7.28
C ILE A 63 -14.67 7.13 6.41
N VAL A 64 -14.28 8.39 6.65
CA VAL A 64 -14.66 9.50 5.78
C VAL A 64 -13.54 9.76 4.76
N CYS A 65 -13.86 9.74 3.48
CA CYS A 65 -12.90 9.97 2.39
C CYS A 65 -13.57 10.63 1.17
N GLY A 66 -12.79 11.39 0.40
CA GLY A 66 -13.26 12.14 -0.78
C GLY A 66 -12.59 13.49 -0.93
#